data_AF-A0A318PPA6-F1
#
_entry.id   AF-A0A318PPA6-F1
#
_cell.length_a   1.000
_cell.length_b   1.000
_cell.length_c   1.000
_cell.angle_alpha   90.00
_cell.angle_beta   90.00
_cell.angle_gamma   90.00
#
_symmetry.space_group_name_H-M   'P 1'
#
loop_
_entity.id
_entity.type
_entity.pdbx_description
1 polymer ?
#
loop_
_entity_poly.entity_id
_entity_poly.type
_entity_poly.pdbx_seq_one_letter_code
_entity_poly.pdbx_strand_id
1 'polypeptide(L)'
;MAGKFFSRDAIIDTRRNLDRMNAIRKRQGPVRYHTHLITCFCPDPTCGAYSSVDETRPLPTPRQAEQTLLAHRHQRKARRKRFNRARLERLRAGAASGCYTGPALI
;
A
#
# COMPACT_ATOMS: atom_id res chain seq x y z
N MET A 1 8.07 -7.41 -24.57
CA MET A 1 6.70 -6.89 -24.75
C MET A 1 6.02 -6.83 -23.39
N ALA A 2 5.54 -5.66 -22.97
CA ALA A 2 4.81 -5.53 -21.72
C ALA A 2 3.43 -6.17 -21.90
N GLY A 3 3.17 -7.29 -21.23
CA GLY A 3 1.89 -8.02 -21.32
C GLY A 3 0.68 -7.14 -20.98
N LYS A 4 -0.53 -7.61 -21.30
CA LYS A 4 -1.82 -6.89 -21.16
C LYS A 4 -1.97 -6.11 -19.86
N PHE A 5 -1.43 -6.59 -18.75
CA PHE A 5 -1.48 -5.96 -17.41
C PHE A 5 -0.82 -4.58 -17.30
N PHE A 6 -0.01 -4.17 -18.27
CA PHE A 6 0.56 -2.81 -18.29
C PHE A 6 -0.34 -1.80 -19.02
N SER A 7 -1.44 -2.26 -19.65
CA SER A 7 -2.45 -1.37 -20.21
C SER A 7 -3.46 -0.93 -19.14
N ARG A 8 -3.87 0.35 -19.19
CA ARG A 8 -4.80 0.92 -18.23
C ARG A 8 -6.13 0.17 -18.17
N ASP A 9 -6.63 -0.25 -19.33
CA ASP A 9 -7.92 -0.94 -19.43
C ASP A 9 -7.87 -2.32 -18.75
N ALA A 10 -6.77 -3.06 -18.94
CA ALA A 10 -6.59 -4.35 -18.26
C ALA A 10 -6.45 -4.19 -16.73
N ILE A 11 -5.84 -3.11 -16.26
CA ILE A 11 -5.78 -2.81 -14.82
C ILE A 11 -7.19 -2.53 -14.27
N ILE A 12 -8.02 -1.80 -15.03
CA ILE A 12 -9.40 -1.51 -14.63
C ILE A 12 -10.23 -2.80 -14.59
N ASP A 13 -10.11 -3.65 -15.61
CA ASP A 13 -10.86 -4.90 -15.69
C ASP A 13 -10.46 -5.89 -14.59
N THR A 14 -9.16 -6.01 -14.30
CA THR A 14 -8.68 -6.85 -13.19
C THR A 14 -9.17 -6.34 -11.84
N ARG A 15 -9.18 -5.03 -11.62
CA ARG A 15 -9.75 -4.40 -10.41
C ARG A 15 -11.24 -4.73 -10.26
N ARG A 16 -12.02 -4.57 -11.33
CA ARG A 16 -13.46 -4.89 -11.36
C ARG A 16 -13.72 -6.37 -11.10
N ASN A 17 -12.85 -7.26 -11.59
CA ASN A 17 -12.98 -8.69 -11.33
C ASN A 17 -12.73 -9.01 -9.85
N LEU A 18 -11.68 -8.45 -9.25
CA LEU A 18 -11.40 -8.60 -7.82
C LEU A 18 -12.55 -8.08 -6.94
N ASP A 19 -13.14 -6.94 -7.30
CA ASP A 19 -14.28 -6.38 -6.57
C ASP A 19 -15.51 -7.29 -6.66
N ARG A 20 -15.77 -7.89 -7.84
CA ARG A 20 -16.83 -8.90 -8.02
C ARG A 20 -16.59 -10.13 -7.16
N MET A 21 -15.39 -10.69 -7.18
CA MET A 21 -15.04 -11.87 -6.36
C MET A 21 -15.18 -11.60 -4.87
N ASN A 22 -14.75 -10.42 -4.41
CA ASN A 22 -14.94 -9.98 -3.03
C ASN A 22 -16.42 -9.82 -2.66
N ALA A 23 -17.25 -9.30 -3.57
CA ALA A 23 -18.69 -9.17 -3.35
C ALA A 23 -19.39 -10.54 -3.25
N ILE A 24 -18.99 -11.50 -4.10
CA ILE A 24 -19.48 -12.89 -4.04
C ILE A 24 -19.10 -13.53 -2.70
N ARG A 25 -17.82 -13.44 -2.30
CA ARG A 25 -17.34 -13.96 -1.00
C ARG A 25 -18.08 -13.36 0.20
N LYS A 26 -18.34 -12.03 0.18
CA LYS A 26 -19.15 -11.36 1.23
C LYS A 26 -20.56 -11.94 1.37
N ARG A 27 -21.14 -12.47 0.29
CA ARG A 27 -22.47 -13.12 0.32
C ARG A 27 -22.39 -14.57 0.79
N GLN A 28 -21.28 -15.26 0.52
CA GLN A 28 -21.09 -16.67 0.83
C GLN A 28 -20.74 -16.95 2.30
N GLY A 29 -20.25 -15.96 3.06
CA GLY A 29 -19.98 -16.17 4.47
C GLY A 29 -19.51 -14.93 5.25
N PRO A 30 -19.43 -15.05 6.59
CA PRO A 30 -19.07 -13.94 7.47
C PRO A 30 -17.56 -13.64 7.45
N VAL A 31 -16.73 -14.63 7.10
CA VAL A 31 -15.27 -14.49 7.11
C VAL A 31 -14.80 -13.92 5.77
N ARG A 32 -14.05 -12.83 5.84
CA ARG A 32 -13.44 -12.18 4.67
C ARG A 32 -12.01 -12.67 4.54
N TYR A 33 -11.57 -12.95 3.33
CA TYR A 33 -10.22 -13.46 3.03
C TYR A 33 -9.49 -12.58 2.03
N HIS A 34 -8.17 -12.66 2.01
CA HIS A 34 -7.37 -11.94 1.01
C HIS A 34 -7.58 -12.55 -0.38
N THR A 35 -7.84 -11.70 -1.37
CA THR A 35 -7.89 -12.12 -2.77
C THR A 35 -6.64 -11.60 -3.47
N HIS A 36 -5.89 -12.51 -4.09
CA HIS A 36 -4.68 -12.21 -4.83
C HIS A 36 -4.94 -12.32 -6.32
N LEU A 37 -4.28 -11.45 -7.07
CA LEU A 37 -4.23 -11.56 -8.53
C LEU A 37 -2.95 -12.34 -8.87
N ILE A 38 -3.09 -13.48 -9.52
CA ILE A 38 -1.97 -14.28 -10.03
C ILE A 38 -1.88 -14.10 -11.53
N THR A 39 -0.74 -13.63 -11.99
CA THR A 39 -0.45 -13.48 -13.41
C THR A 39 0.22 -14.75 -13.92
N CYS A 40 -0.25 -15.25 -15.06
CA CYS A 40 0.28 -16.45 -15.73
C CYS A 40 1.70 -16.26 -16.31
N PHE A 41 2.16 -15.00 -16.44
CA PHE A 41 3.40 -14.58 -17.12
C PHE A 41 3.58 -15.11 -18.55
N CYS A 42 2.54 -15.66 -19.17
CA CYS A 42 2.68 -16.16 -20.53
C CYS A 42 2.78 -15.00 -21.54
N PRO A 43 3.44 -15.21 -22.69
CA PRO A 43 3.67 -14.17 -23.69
C PRO A 43 2.40 -13.79 -24.46
N ASP A 44 1.28 -14.45 -24.20
CA ASP A 44 0.01 -14.17 -24.84
C ASP A 44 -0.50 -12.79 -24.41
N PRO A 45 -0.67 -11.84 -25.36
CA PRO A 45 -1.20 -10.52 -25.08
C PRO A 45 -2.66 -10.55 -24.62
N THR A 46 -3.34 -11.70 -24.65
CA THR A 46 -4.72 -11.87 -24.18
C THR A 46 -4.85 -12.60 -22.85
N CYS A 47 -3.77 -13.21 -22.31
CA CYS A 47 -3.84 -13.95 -21.05
C CYS A 47 -4.29 -13.04 -19.90
N GLY A 48 -5.47 -13.36 -19.36
CA GLY A 48 -6.04 -12.73 -18.17
C GLY A 48 -5.43 -13.31 -16.90
N ALA A 49 -5.25 -12.48 -15.89
CA ALA A 49 -4.76 -12.91 -14.60
C ALA A 49 -5.94 -13.55 -13.87
N TYR A 50 -5.68 -14.63 -13.16
CA TYR A 50 -6.71 -15.30 -12.37
C TYR A 50 -6.63 -14.83 -10.92
N SER A 51 -7.78 -14.79 -10.26
CA SER A 51 -7.86 -14.44 -8.84
C SER A 51 -7.83 -15.72 -8.00
N SER A 52 -6.95 -15.78 -7.01
CA SER A 52 -6.99 -16.79 -5.95
C SER A 52 -7.40 -16.16 -4.63
N VAL A 53 -8.05 -16.94 -3.76
CA VAL A 53 -8.38 -16.50 -2.42
C VAL A 53 -7.49 -17.26 -1.45
N ASP A 54 -6.80 -16.52 -0.58
CA ASP A 54 -6.00 -17.08 0.50
C ASP A 54 -6.88 -17.28 1.73
N GLU A 55 -7.34 -18.52 1.91
CA GLU A 55 -8.18 -18.93 3.04
C GLU A 55 -7.40 -19.11 4.34
N THR A 56 -6.07 -19.10 4.28
CA THR A 56 -5.22 -19.23 5.48
C THR A 56 -5.17 -17.93 6.28
N ARG A 57 -5.48 -16.80 5.63
CA ARG A 57 -5.35 -15.47 6.22
C ARG A 57 -6.65 -14.69 6.16
N PRO A 58 -7.44 -14.67 7.26
CA PRO A 58 -8.63 -13.84 7.32
C PRO A 58 -8.26 -12.35 7.35
N LEU A 59 -9.10 -11.54 6.70
CA LEU A 59 -9.04 -10.09 6.78
C LEU A 59 -9.40 -9.63 8.21
N PRO A 60 -8.74 -8.59 8.73
CA PRO A 60 -9.06 -8.05 10.05
C PRO A 60 -10.50 -7.53 10.08
N THR A 61 -11.12 -7.67 11.25
CA THR A 61 -12.42 -7.05 11.52
C THR A 61 -12.32 -5.52 11.41
N PRO A 62 -13.43 -4.79 11.18
CA PRO A 62 -13.39 -3.32 11.10
C PRO A 62 -12.71 -2.66 12.31
N ARG A 63 -12.99 -3.16 13.52
CA ARG A 63 -12.37 -2.68 14.76
C ARG A 63 -10.86 -2.94 14.80
N GLN A 64 -10.41 -4.13 14.41
CA GLN A 64 -8.98 -4.45 14.34
C GLN A 64 -8.27 -3.59 13.27
N ALA A 65 -8.93 -3.35 12.14
CA ALA A 65 -8.41 -2.50 11.07
C ALA A 65 -8.24 -1.05 11.56
N GLU A 66 -9.23 -0.50 12.26
CA GLU A 66 -9.13 0.85 12.86
C GLU A 66 -7.99 0.95 13.88
N GLN A 67 -7.87 -0.04 14.79
CA GLN A 67 -6.77 -0.08 15.75
C GLN A 67 -5.40 -0.12 15.05
N THR A 68 -5.27 -0.95 14.01
CA THR A 68 -4.04 -1.03 13.20
C THR A 68 -3.73 0.30 12.52
N LEU A 69 -4.74 0.96 11.95
CA LEU A 69 -4.60 2.27 11.30
C LEU A 69 -4.19 3.36 12.30
N LEU A 70 -4.76 3.35 13.51
CA LEU A 70 -4.40 4.27 14.58
C LEU A 70 -2.95 4.05 15.01
N ALA A 71 -2.56 2.80 15.28
CA ALA A 71 -1.19 2.45 15.65
C ALA A 71 -0.18 2.94 14.60
N HIS A 72 -0.45 2.67 13.32
CA HIS A 72 0.39 3.13 12.22
C HIS A 72 0.44 4.67 12.12
N ARG A 73 -0.69 5.36 12.34
CA ARG A 73 -0.74 6.83 12.38
C ARG A 73 0.13 7.39 13.52
N HIS A 74 0.10 6.78 14.70
CA HIS A 74 0.93 7.17 15.83
C HIS A 74 2.42 6.99 15.53
N GLN A 75 2.81 5.83 14.98
CA GLN A 75 4.20 5.56 14.57
C GLN A 75 4.69 6.58 13.53
N ARG A 76 3.87 6.86 12.51
CA ARG A 76 4.20 7.86 11.47
C ARG A 76 4.40 9.25 12.06
N LYS A 77 3.52 9.69 12.98
CA LYS A 77 3.65 10.97 13.67
C LYS A 77 4.93 11.01 14.52
N ALA A 78 5.24 9.94 15.25
CA ALA A 78 6.44 9.84 16.06
C ALA A 78 7.72 9.95 15.20
N ARG A 79 7.78 9.23 14.07
CA ARG A 79 8.89 9.32 13.12
C ARG A 79 9.07 10.75 12.59
N ARG A 80 7.98 11.41 12.20
CA ARG A 80 8.03 12.80 11.72
C ARG A 80 8.52 13.78 12.79
N LYS A 81 8.08 13.61 14.05
CA LYS A 81 8.56 14.42 15.18
C LYS A 81 10.07 14.26 15.38
N ARG A 82 10.58 13.02 15.35
CA ARG A 82 12.03 12.74 15.47
C ARG A 82 12.82 13.39 14.33
N PHE A 83 12.33 13.26 13.09
CA PHE A 83 12.96 13.89 11.92
C PHE A 83 13.00 15.42 12.05
N ASN A 84 11.88 16.05 12.42
CA ASN A 84 11.81 17.50 12.59
C ASN A 84 12.72 17.98 13.73
N ARG A 85 12.79 17.24 14.84
CA ARG A 85 13.69 17.55 15.96
C ARG A 85 15.15 17.50 15.52
N ALA A 86 15.57 16.43 14.86
CA ALA A 86 16.92 16.30 14.33
C ALA A 86 17.25 17.41 13.30
N ARG A 87 16.28 17.79 12.45
CA ARG A 87 16.42 18.90 11.52
C ARG A 87 16.62 20.24 12.24
N LEU A 88 15.80 20.53 13.26
CA LEU A 88 15.92 21.76 14.06
C LEU A 88 17.25 21.81 14.82
N GLU A 89 17.71 20.69 15.38
CA GLU A 89 19.01 20.59 16.06
C GLU A 89 20.17 20.89 15.09
N ARG A 90 20.13 20.37 13.86
CA ARG A 90 21.12 20.70 12.82
C ARG A 90 21.11 22.18 12.44
N LEU A 91 19.92 22.77 12.28
CA LEU A 91 19.80 24.19 11.94
C LEU A 91 20.35 25.09 13.08
N ARG A 92 20.10 24.72 14.34
CA ARG A 92 20.65 25.42 15.51
C ARG A 92 22.16 25.26 15.60
N ALA A 93 22.69 24.07 15.38
CA ALA A 93 24.14 23.82 15.37
C ALA A 93 24.83 24.62 14.26
N GLY A 94 24.27 24.66 13.05
CA GLY A 94 24.79 25.47 11.94
C GLY A 94 24.71 26.98 12.17
N ALA A 95 23.68 27.46 12.87
CA ALA A 95 23.59 28.86 13.29
C ALA A 95 24.64 29.21 14.36
N ALA A 96 24.90 28.30 15.30
CA ALA A 96 25.89 28.50 16.35
C ALA A 96 27.35 28.43 15.86
N SER A 97 27.63 27.66 14.80
CA SER A 97 28.97 27.54 14.23
C SER A 97 29.34 28.64 13.24
N GLY A 98 28.42 29.55 12.89
CA GLY A 98 28.65 30.60 11.89
C GLY A 98 28.76 30.11 10.43
N CYS A 99 28.74 28.79 10.21
CA CYS A 99 28.87 28.16 8.90
C CYS A 99 27.47 27.76 8.35
N TYR A 100 26.63 28.75 8.01
CA TYR A 100 25.31 28.44 7.46
C TYR A 100 25.37 28.22 5.95
N THR A 101 25.62 26.98 5.51
CA THR A 101 25.28 26.56 4.14
C THR A 101 23.79 26.22 4.13
N GLY A 102 22.97 27.08 3.52
CA GLY A 102 21.51 26.93 3.46
C GLY A 102 21.05 25.57 2.90
N PRO A 103 19.76 25.22 3.06
CA PRO A 103 19.27 23.93 2.62
C PRO A 103 19.45 23.76 1.10
N ALA A 104 20.26 22.79 0.67
CA ALA A 104 20.26 22.33 -0.70
C ALA A 104 18.87 21.76 -1.02
N LEU A 105 18.13 22.48 -1.86
CA LEU A 105 16.89 22.02 -2.46
C LEU A 105 17.22 20.86 -3.41
N ILE A 106 16.76 19.66 -3.08
CA ILE A 106 16.61 18.52 -4.00
C ILE A 106 15.17 18.06 -3.88
#